data_AF-A0A4V6DZH1-F1
#
_entry.id   AF-A0A4V6DZH1-F1
#
_cell.length_a   1.000
_cell.length_b   1.000
_cell.length_c   1.000
_cell.angle_alpha   90.00
_cell.angle_beta   90.00
_cell.angle_gamma   90.00
#
_symmetry.space_group_name_H-M   'P 1'
#
loop_
_entity.id
_entity.type
_entity.pdbx_description
1 polymer ?
#
loop_
_entity_poly.entity_id
_entity_poly.type
_entity_poly.pdbx_seq_one_letter_code
_entity_poly.pdbx_strand_id
1 'polypeptide(L)'
;MRLDDYPEREDAKRVWLNQTEANDEVGALIDEAQSPQQEIAFRLGAQAGLRREEIASVTANDFTHAPDGFLRVWNDYAKRGKYRETPIPEELASSVRTISYDHNPNEPIVDVEPNSIYRWVKRAAERRYAETGDEGWTFLDVHDLRRTWGGHLLWDCGVLPAVVMSWGGWEDWPTFRDSYLGEMSPAAAEREREKITYVSGRREQEPDLGPVFHPTVETSSPY
;
A
#
# COMPACT_ATOMS: atom_id res chain seq x y z
N MET A 1 -12.05 -0.91 12.40
CA MET A 1 -10.64 -1.34 12.25
C MET A 1 -10.39 -2.70 12.87
N ARG A 2 -9.27 -3.35 12.57
CA ARG A 2 -8.77 -4.52 13.29
C ARG A 2 -7.64 -4.11 14.22
N LEU A 3 -7.63 -4.71 15.41
CA LEU A 3 -6.59 -4.50 16.43
C LEU A 3 -5.93 -5.84 16.77
N ASP A 4 -4.63 -5.80 17.04
CA ASP A 4 -3.89 -6.96 17.55
C ASP A 4 -2.91 -6.51 18.64
N ASP A 5 -2.67 -7.38 19.63
CA ASP A 5 -1.81 -7.09 20.75
C ASP A 5 -0.34 -7.14 20.36
N TYR A 6 0.49 -6.36 21.05
CA TYR A 6 1.94 -6.57 21.02
C TYR A 6 2.30 -7.59 22.12
N PRO A 7 3.17 -8.57 21.83
CA PRO A 7 3.56 -9.58 22.83
C PRO A 7 4.19 -9.00 24.11
N GLU A 8 4.86 -7.85 24.00
CA GLU A 8 5.67 -7.24 25.07
C GLU A 8 5.13 -5.86 25.51
N ARG A 9 3.99 -5.41 24.97
CA ARG A 9 3.43 -4.08 25.28
C ARG A 9 1.92 -4.14 25.45
N GLU A 10 1.49 -3.99 26.69
CA GLU A 10 0.07 -3.94 27.06
C GLU A 10 -0.60 -2.59 26.72
N ASP A 11 0.20 -1.53 26.55
CA ASP A 11 -0.26 -0.16 26.30
C ASP A 11 -0.37 0.20 24.81
N ALA A 12 -0.12 -0.76 23.91
CA ALA A 12 -0.09 -0.53 22.48
C ALA A 12 -0.85 -1.63 21.73
N LYS A 13 -1.44 -1.25 20.59
CA LYS A 13 -2.07 -2.17 19.65
C LYS A 13 -1.48 -1.96 18.28
N ARG A 14 -1.43 -3.03 17.48
CA ARG A 14 -1.25 -2.95 16.03
C ARG A 14 -2.60 -2.65 15.41
N VAL A 15 -2.66 -1.68 14.49
CA VAL A 15 -3.91 -1.24 13.88
C VAL A 15 -3.91 -1.54 12.37
N TRP A 16 -5.03 -2.04 11.87
CA TRP A 16 -5.35 -2.11 10.45
C TRP A 16 -6.68 -1.40 10.20
N LEU A 17 -6.63 -0.29 9.47
CA LEU A 17 -7.84 0.44 9.08
C LEU A 17 -8.62 -0.34 8.01
N ASN A 18 -9.94 -0.22 8.06
CA ASN A 18 -10.85 -0.79 7.08
C ASN A 18 -10.88 0.04 5.79
N GLN A 19 -11.04 -0.62 4.64
CA GLN A 19 -11.08 -0.05 3.29
C GLN A 19 -12.24 -0.62 2.47
N THR A 20 -13.30 -1.08 3.13
CA THR A 20 -14.52 -1.57 2.47
C THR A 20 -15.46 -0.42 2.15
N GLU A 21 -16.29 -0.55 1.11
CA GLU A 21 -17.27 0.48 0.75
C GLU A 21 -18.22 0.87 1.91
N ALA A 22 -18.52 -0.08 2.80
CA ALA A 22 -19.40 0.14 3.94
C ALA A 22 -18.70 0.83 5.13
N ASN A 23 -17.38 0.73 5.24
CA ASN A 23 -16.59 1.33 6.31
C ASN A 23 -15.16 1.61 5.82
N ASP A 24 -14.97 2.79 5.22
CA ASP A 24 -13.67 3.25 4.74
C ASP A 24 -13.01 4.17 5.78
N GLU A 25 -12.23 3.56 6.66
CA GLU A 25 -11.49 4.26 7.71
C GLU A 25 -10.21 4.89 7.16
N VAL A 26 -9.66 4.39 6.06
CA VAL A 26 -8.54 5.04 5.37
C VAL A 26 -9.00 6.34 4.72
N GLY A 27 -10.12 6.32 3.99
CA GLY A 27 -10.76 7.53 3.46
C GLY A 27 -11.08 8.52 4.56
N ALA A 28 -11.72 8.07 5.65
CA ALA A 28 -12.03 8.94 6.78
C ALA A 28 -10.77 9.56 7.44
N LEU A 29 -9.64 8.85 7.49
CA LEU A 29 -8.38 9.44 7.95
C LEU A 29 -7.82 10.47 6.96
N ILE A 30 -7.90 10.19 5.66
CA ILE A 30 -7.44 11.10 4.61
C ILE A 30 -8.23 12.41 4.65
N ASP A 31 -9.54 12.34 4.86
CA ASP A 31 -10.45 13.49 4.96
C ASP A 31 -10.13 14.41 6.17
N GLU A 32 -9.42 13.91 7.18
CA GLU A 32 -8.95 14.72 8.31
C GLU A 32 -7.73 15.60 7.97
N ALA A 33 -7.16 15.47 6.78
CA ALA A 33 -6.03 16.29 6.36
C ALA A 33 -6.38 17.79 6.38
N GLN A 34 -5.49 18.60 6.95
CA GLN A 34 -5.68 20.05 7.07
C GLN A 34 -4.93 20.83 5.97
N SER A 35 -4.20 20.13 5.11
CA SER A 35 -3.46 20.71 3.99
C SER A 35 -3.23 19.66 2.88
N PRO A 36 -2.96 20.10 1.63
CA PRO A 36 -2.63 19.18 0.54
C PRO A 36 -1.41 18.29 0.82
N GLN A 37 -0.36 18.84 1.45
CA GLN A 37 0.82 18.03 1.83
C GLN A 37 0.47 16.97 2.88
N GLN A 38 -0.41 17.28 3.82
CA GLN A 38 -0.86 16.32 4.83
C GLN A 38 -1.71 15.21 4.19
N GLU A 39 -2.59 15.55 3.26
CA GLU A 39 -3.38 14.58 2.50
C GLU A 39 -2.46 13.62 1.73
N ILE A 40 -1.47 14.16 1.02
CA ILE A 40 -0.47 13.36 0.29
C ILE A 40 0.32 12.47 1.26
N ALA A 41 0.71 12.99 2.43
CA ALA A 41 1.41 12.19 3.42
C ALA A 41 0.57 10.99 3.90
N PHE A 42 -0.72 11.20 4.14
CA PHE A 42 -1.64 10.14 4.54
C PHE A 42 -1.83 9.10 3.43
N ARG A 43 -2.04 9.55 2.18
CA ARG A 43 -2.15 8.68 1.01
C ARG A 43 -0.86 7.87 0.78
N LEU A 44 0.32 8.48 0.90
CA LEU A 44 1.61 7.78 0.75
C LEU A 44 1.80 6.68 1.81
N GLY A 45 1.38 6.93 3.05
CA GLY A 45 1.40 5.92 4.11
C GLY A 45 0.40 4.79 3.86
N ALA A 46 -0.87 5.14 3.64
CA ALA A 46 -1.99 4.19 3.66
C ALA A 46 -2.26 3.50 2.32
N GLN A 47 -1.93 4.16 1.20
CA GLN A 47 -2.22 3.68 -0.16
C GLN A 47 -0.96 3.27 -0.94
N ALA A 48 0.23 3.66 -0.48
CA ALA A 48 1.51 3.28 -1.11
C ALA A 48 2.48 2.58 -0.15
N GLY A 49 2.14 2.46 1.14
CA GLY A 49 2.91 1.71 2.14
C GLY A 49 4.26 2.32 2.49
N LEU A 50 4.43 3.64 2.33
CA LEU A 50 5.71 4.30 2.66
C LEU A 50 5.92 4.38 4.18
N ARG A 51 7.19 4.31 4.59
CA ARG A 51 7.63 4.62 5.95
C ARG A 51 7.67 6.12 6.14
N ARG A 52 7.51 6.59 7.37
CA ARG A 52 7.58 8.02 7.74
C ARG A 52 8.74 8.79 7.09
N GLU A 53 9.95 8.24 7.16
CA GLU A 53 11.15 8.85 6.57
C GLU A 53 11.10 8.92 5.04
N GLU A 54 10.48 7.92 4.41
CA GLU A 54 10.33 7.86 2.95
C GLU A 54 9.28 8.87 2.49
N ILE A 55 8.20 9.06 3.26
CA ILE A 55 7.17 10.08 2.99
C ILE A 55 7.80 11.48 2.98
N ALA A 56 8.66 11.77 3.96
CA ALA A 56 9.36 13.06 4.05
C ALA A 56 10.46 13.26 2.99
N SER A 57 10.82 12.22 2.22
CA SER A 57 11.96 12.27 1.29
C SER A 57 11.57 12.12 -0.18
N VAL A 58 10.37 11.61 -0.46
CA VAL A 58 9.95 11.32 -1.84
C VAL A 58 9.72 12.60 -2.65
N THR A 59 10.20 12.59 -3.88
CA THR A 59 10.19 13.75 -4.79
C THR A 59 9.30 13.47 -6.00
N ALA A 60 8.91 14.50 -6.75
CA ALA A 60 8.14 14.31 -7.99
C ALA A 60 8.89 13.46 -9.04
N ASN A 61 10.22 13.51 -9.03
CA ASN A 61 11.06 12.65 -9.87
C ASN A 61 10.89 11.16 -9.56
N ASP A 62 10.60 10.80 -8.32
CA ASP A 62 10.43 9.40 -7.94
C ASP A 62 9.14 8.78 -8.51
N PHE A 63 8.14 9.61 -8.81
CA PHE A 63 6.93 9.24 -9.55
C PHE A 63 7.22 9.17 -11.06
N THR A 64 7.94 10.18 -11.58
CA THR A 64 8.17 10.31 -13.02
C THR A 64 9.11 9.24 -13.58
N HIS A 65 10.08 8.79 -12.78
CA HIS A 65 11.05 7.77 -13.21
C HIS A 65 10.60 6.33 -12.91
N ALA A 66 9.45 6.15 -12.26
CA ALA A 66 8.84 4.85 -12.04
C ALA A 66 7.94 4.45 -13.25
N PRO A 67 7.66 3.16 -13.43
CA PRO A 67 6.61 2.73 -14.36
C PRO A 67 5.25 3.36 -14.03
N ASP A 68 4.39 3.52 -15.04
CA ASP A 68 3.04 4.06 -14.85
C ASP A 68 2.27 3.28 -13.77
N GLY A 69 1.66 4.00 -12.84
CA GLY A 69 0.95 3.43 -11.69
C GLY A 69 1.85 3.00 -10.53
N PHE A 70 3.16 3.25 -10.60
CA PHE A 70 4.12 2.94 -9.54
C PHE A 70 4.84 4.18 -9.03
N LEU A 71 5.40 4.04 -7.82
CA LEU A 71 6.28 4.98 -7.19
C LEU A 71 7.60 4.29 -6.85
N ARG A 72 8.73 4.86 -7.26
CA ARG A 72 10.05 4.39 -6.87
C ARG A 72 10.41 4.91 -5.48
N VAL A 73 10.68 4.00 -4.54
CA VAL A 73 11.06 4.35 -3.17
C VAL A 73 12.47 3.83 -2.89
N TRP A 74 13.35 4.75 -2.51
CA TRP A 74 14.73 4.42 -2.17
C TRP A 74 14.85 4.05 -0.70
N ASN A 75 15.66 3.03 -0.40
CA ASN A 75 15.96 2.65 0.99
C ASN A 75 16.78 3.74 1.70
N ASP A 76 17.58 4.49 0.94
CA ASP A 76 18.36 5.64 1.38
C ASP A 76 18.31 6.69 0.27
N TYR A 77 17.60 7.79 0.52
CA TYR A 77 17.40 8.87 -0.44
C TYR A 77 18.67 9.70 -0.67
N ALA A 78 19.65 9.65 0.23
CA ALA A 78 20.94 10.31 0.06
C ALA A 78 21.88 9.47 -0.81
N LYS A 79 21.86 8.14 -0.66
CA LYS A 79 22.75 7.22 -1.40
C LYS A 79 22.18 6.74 -2.73
N ARG A 80 20.85 6.70 -2.88
CA ARG A 80 20.15 6.20 -4.09
C ARG A 80 20.69 4.84 -4.58
N GLY A 81 20.89 3.91 -3.63
CA GLY A 81 21.45 2.59 -3.90
C GLY A 81 20.38 1.53 -4.20
N LYS A 82 19.82 0.93 -3.14
CA LYS A 82 18.69 -0.02 -3.26
C LYS A 82 17.37 0.73 -3.30
N TYR A 83 16.45 0.29 -4.15
CA TYR A 83 15.10 0.80 -4.25
C TYR A 83 14.09 -0.33 -4.37
N ARG A 84 12.82 0.04 -4.23
CA ARG A 84 11.64 -0.76 -4.59
C ARG A 84 10.67 0.10 -5.37
N GLU A 85 9.72 -0.54 -6.03
CA GLU A 85 8.61 0.14 -6.69
C GLU A 85 7.31 -0.34 -6.04
N THR A 86 6.48 0.61 -5.61
CA THR A 86 5.20 0.33 -4.93
C THR A 86 4.05 0.87 -5.78
N PRO A 87 2.93 0.14 -5.93
CA PRO A 87 1.77 0.64 -6.65
C PRO A 87 1.18 1.85 -5.94
N ILE A 88 0.63 2.78 -6.72
CA ILE A 88 -0.05 3.98 -6.22
C ILE A 88 -1.40 4.19 -6.92
N PRO A 89 -2.39 4.80 -6.25
CA PRO A 89 -3.61 5.23 -6.91
C PRO A 89 -3.34 6.30 -7.98
N GLU A 90 -4.11 6.27 -9.07
CA GLU A 90 -4.01 7.24 -10.16
C GLU A 90 -4.27 8.68 -9.69
N GLU A 91 -5.18 8.85 -8.74
CA GLU A 91 -5.46 10.15 -8.10
C GLU A 91 -4.22 10.71 -7.41
N LEU A 92 -3.49 9.88 -6.66
CA LEU A 92 -2.26 10.31 -5.98
C LEU A 92 -1.19 10.74 -6.99
N ALA A 93 -1.01 9.94 -8.05
CA ALA A 93 -0.10 10.30 -9.14
C ALA A 93 -0.48 11.64 -9.79
N SER A 94 -1.79 11.87 -9.98
CA SER A 94 -2.31 13.12 -10.57
C SER A 94 -2.11 14.33 -9.68
N SER A 95 -2.37 14.21 -8.37
CA SER A 95 -2.13 15.27 -7.39
C SER A 95 -0.65 15.67 -7.34
N VAL A 96 0.26 14.69 -7.36
CA VAL A 96 1.70 14.96 -7.37
C VAL A 96 2.15 15.61 -8.67
N ARG A 97 1.67 15.13 -9.83
CA ARG A 97 1.95 15.78 -11.12
C ARG A 97 1.52 17.25 -11.10
N THR A 98 0.36 17.55 -10.53
CA THR A 98 -0.15 18.91 -10.43
C THR A 98 0.78 19.81 -9.60
N ILE A 99 1.24 19.33 -8.45
CA ILE A 99 2.18 20.07 -7.59
C ILE A 99 3.53 20.27 -8.26
N SER A 100 3.98 19.27 -9.04
CA SER A 100 5.29 19.30 -9.70
C SER A 100 5.46 20.38 -10.76
N TYR A 101 4.38 20.95 -11.31
CA TYR A 101 4.48 22.01 -12.32
C TYR A 101 5.11 23.30 -11.78
N ASP A 102 4.86 23.62 -10.52
CA ASP A 102 5.30 24.85 -9.87
C ASP A 102 6.43 24.62 -8.85
N HIS A 103 6.93 23.39 -8.72
CA HIS A 103 7.95 23.00 -7.73
C HIS A 103 9.17 22.37 -8.38
N ASN A 104 10.31 22.45 -7.69
CA ASN A 104 11.52 21.76 -8.10
C ASN A 104 11.28 20.24 -8.01
N PRO A 105 11.48 19.46 -9.10
CA PRO A 105 11.16 18.04 -9.10
C PRO A 105 12.10 17.19 -8.22
N ASN A 106 13.17 17.78 -7.70
CA ASN A 106 14.10 17.15 -6.76
C ASN A 106 13.82 17.51 -5.29
N GLU A 107 12.89 18.43 -5.03
CA GLU A 107 12.47 18.75 -3.67
C GLU A 107 11.42 17.74 -3.17
N PRO A 108 11.39 17.44 -1.87
CA PRO A 108 10.37 16.57 -1.31
C PRO A 108 8.97 17.13 -1.53
N ILE A 109 8.03 16.27 -1.92
CA ILE A 109 6.61 16.66 -2.10
C ILE A 109 5.98 17.02 -0.74
N VAL A 110 6.40 16.30 0.31
CA VAL A 110 6.04 16.55 1.70
C VAL A 110 7.28 17.04 2.43
N ASP A 111 7.61 18.33 2.25
CA ASP A 111 8.81 18.96 2.82
C ASP A 111 8.60 19.36 4.29
N VAL A 112 8.55 18.35 5.16
CA VAL A 112 8.49 18.53 6.61
C VAL A 112 9.41 17.55 7.31
N GLU A 113 9.76 17.85 8.55
CA GLU A 113 10.51 16.91 9.39
C GLU A 113 9.65 15.65 9.67
N PRO A 114 10.23 14.44 9.61
CA PRO A 114 9.50 13.18 9.74
C PRO A 114 8.56 13.09 10.95
N ASN A 115 8.96 13.59 12.12
CA ASN A 115 8.12 13.59 13.32
C ASN A 115 6.88 14.50 13.18
N SER A 116 6.87 15.46 12.26
CA SER A 116 5.66 16.22 11.92
C SER A 116 4.58 15.33 11.31
N ILE A 117 4.97 14.39 10.43
CA ILE A 117 4.03 13.41 9.83
C ILE A 117 3.44 12.51 10.92
N TYR A 118 4.26 12.05 11.87
CA TYR A 118 3.76 11.29 13.01
C TYR A 118 2.68 12.07 13.79
N ARG A 119 2.96 13.34 14.10
CA ARG A 119 2.00 14.22 14.80
C ARG A 119 0.73 14.48 13.98
N TRP A 120 0.83 14.58 12.66
CA TRP A 120 -0.33 14.72 11.78
C TRP A 120 -1.25 13.52 11.89
N VAL A 121 -0.71 12.30 11.81
CA VAL A 121 -1.50 11.07 11.94
C VAL A 121 -2.13 10.98 13.33
N LYS A 122 -1.37 11.23 14.41
CA LYS A 122 -1.92 11.21 15.78
C LYS A 122 -3.08 12.18 15.96
N ARG A 123 -2.93 13.42 15.49
CA ARG A 123 -4.00 14.43 15.63
C ARG A 123 -5.23 14.11 14.78
N ALA A 124 -5.05 13.55 13.59
CA ALA A 124 -6.16 13.10 12.76
C ALA A 124 -6.90 11.95 13.47
N ALA A 125 -6.16 10.98 14.02
CA ALA A 125 -6.74 9.88 14.79
C ALA A 125 -7.47 10.36 16.05
N GLU A 126 -6.93 11.35 16.77
CA GLU A 126 -7.60 11.98 17.92
C GLU A 126 -8.95 12.62 17.54
N ARG A 127 -9.04 13.27 16.37
CA ARG A 127 -10.31 13.81 15.86
C ARG A 127 -11.30 12.70 15.52
N ARG A 128 -10.84 11.65 14.84
CA ARG A 128 -11.67 10.46 14.57
C ARG A 128 -12.14 9.78 15.83
N TYR A 129 -11.31 9.68 16.86
CA TYR A 129 -11.71 9.16 18.17
C TYR A 129 -12.81 10.03 18.80
N ALA A 130 -12.61 11.36 18.82
CA ALA A 130 -13.58 12.28 19.40
C ALA A 130 -14.96 12.22 18.69
N GLU A 131 -14.97 11.95 17.37
CA GLU A 131 -16.19 11.84 16.58
C GLU A 131 -16.87 10.48 16.72
N THR A 132 -16.11 9.39 16.68
CA THR A 132 -16.65 8.01 16.58
C THR A 132 -16.74 7.28 17.91
N GLY A 133 -15.94 7.68 18.90
CA GLY A 133 -15.77 6.97 20.16
C GLY A 133 -15.01 5.63 20.06
N ASP A 134 -14.52 5.24 18.88
CA ASP A 134 -13.77 3.98 18.71
C ASP A 134 -12.33 4.12 19.24
N GLU A 135 -12.04 3.48 20.38
CA GLU A 135 -10.73 3.50 21.04
C GLU A 135 -9.58 3.05 20.14
N GLY A 136 -9.85 2.27 19.08
CA GLY A 136 -8.83 1.84 18.13
C GLY A 136 -8.04 3.01 17.50
N TRP A 137 -8.69 4.16 17.29
CA TRP A 137 -8.05 5.38 16.80
C TRP A 137 -6.96 5.89 17.74
N THR A 138 -7.08 5.66 19.05
CA THR A 138 -6.10 6.14 20.03
C THR A 138 -4.74 5.43 19.87
N PHE A 139 -4.74 4.21 19.35
CA PHE A 139 -3.53 3.42 19.10
C PHE A 139 -2.87 3.75 17.76
N LEU A 140 -3.62 4.27 16.79
CA LEU A 140 -3.14 4.49 15.43
C LEU A 140 -1.90 5.39 15.38
N ASP A 141 -0.89 4.95 14.62
CA ASP A 141 0.27 5.75 14.24
C ASP A 141 0.62 5.64 12.74
N VAL A 142 1.68 6.35 12.31
CA VAL A 142 2.11 6.36 10.91
C VAL A 142 2.60 5.00 10.41
N HIS A 143 3.13 4.16 11.30
CA HIS A 143 3.57 2.81 10.96
C HIS A 143 2.36 1.90 10.68
N ASP A 144 1.26 2.10 11.39
CA ASP A 144 0.00 1.40 11.12
C ASP A 144 -0.57 1.68 9.73
N LEU A 145 -0.28 2.83 9.11
CA LEU A 145 -0.71 3.09 7.72
C LEU A 145 -0.06 2.11 6.74
N ARG A 146 1.25 1.87 6.92
CA ARG A 146 1.97 0.88 6.12
C ARG A 146 1.50 -0.56 6.42
N ARG A 147 1.14 -0.85 7.67
CA ARG A 147 0.56 -2.13 8.07
C ARG A 147 -0.81 -2.35 7.46
N THR A 148 -1.65 -1.33 7.46
CA THR A 148 -2.95 -1.26 6.80
C THR A 148 -2.80 -1.54 5.30
N TRP A 149 -1.88 -0.86 4.62
CA TRP A 149 -1.61 -1.06 3.19
C TRP A 149 -1.24 -2.52 2.86
N GLY A 150 -0.28 -3.09 3.58
CA GLY A 150 0.16 -4.47 3.35
C GLY A 150 -0.94 -5.49 3.62
N GLY A 151 -1.69 -5.30 4.71
CA GLY A 151 -2.83 -6.15 5.07
C GLY A 151 -3.97 -6.06 4.06
N HIS A 152 -4.24 -4.88 3.51
CA HIS A 152 -5.29 -4.68 2.50
C HIS A 152 -4.96 -5.39 1.18
N LEU A 153 -3.75 -5.18 0.64
CA LEU A 153 -3.34 -5.84 -0.60
C LEU A 153 -3.41 -7.36 -0.49
N LEU A 154 -2.99 -7.91 0.65
CA LEU A 154 -2.99 -9.34 0.85
C LEU A 154 -4.39 -9.89 1.11
N TRP A 155 -5.11 -9.34 2.09
CA TRP A 155 -6.35 -9.94 2.58
C TRP A 155 -7.58 -9.51 1.82
N ASP A 156 -7.62 -8.29 1.33
CA ASP A 156 -8.82 -7.75 0.70
C ASP A 156 -8.69 -7.89 -0.83
N CYS A 157 -7.53 -7.54 -1.39
CA CYS A 157 -7.27 -7.66 -2.83
C CYS A 157 -6.78 -9.06 -3.27
N GLY A 158 -6.27 -9.89 -2.34
CA GLY A 158 -5.77 -11.24 -2.68
C GLY A 158 -4.46 -11.25 -3.46
N VAL A 159 -3.64 -10.19 -3.34
CA VAL A 159 -2.32 -10.11 -3.97
C VAL A 159 -1.38 -11.15 -3.35
N LEU A 160 -0.57 -11.81 -4.17
CA LEU A 160 0.37 -12.84 -3.71
C LEU A 160 1.33 -12.28 -2.64
N PRO A 161 1.58 -13.01 -1.54
CA PRO A 161 2.44 -12.51 -0.47
C PRO A 161 3.84 -12.09 -0.94
N ALA A 162 4.44 -12.84 -1.86
CA ALA A 162 5.75 -12.50 -2.44
C ALA A 162 5.75 -11.16 -3.21
N VAL A 163 4.63 -10.81 -3.85
CA VAL A 163 4.47 -9.55 -4.58
C VAL A 163 4.31 -8.40 -3.59
N VAL A 164 3.47 -8.57 -2.57
CA VAL A 164 3.32 -7.58 -1.47
C VAL A 164 4.67 -7.35 -0.78
N MET A 165 5.41 -8.42 -0.48
CA MET A 165 6.76 -8.36 0.07
C MET A 165 7.71 -7.52 -0.79
N SER A 166 7.71 -7.76 -2.11
CA SER A 166 8.53 -7.02 -3.07
C SER A 166 8.20 -5.52 -3.08
N TRP A 167 6.91 -5.16 -3.20
CA TRP A 167 6.47 -3.77 -3.23
C TRP A 167 6.70 -3.01 -1.92
N GLY A 168 6.52 -3.69 -0.79
CA GLY A 168 6.82 -3.09 0.50
C GLY A 168 8.30 -3.09 0.84
N GLY A 169 9.13 -3.89 0.18
CA GLY A 169 10.57 -4.01 0.50
C GLY A 169 10.82 -4.79 1.79
N TRP A 170 10.08 -5.88 1.98
CA TRP A 170 10.30 -6.84 3.06
C TRP A 170 11.16 -8.00 2.53
N GLU A 171 12.29 -8.26 3.18
CA GLU A 171 13.22 -9.33 2.79
C GLU A 171 12.97 -10.65 3.55
N ASP A 172 12.27 -10.59 4.69
CA ASP A 172 12.08 -11.72 5.62
C ASP A 172 10.60 -12.08 5.82
N TRP A 173 10.23 -13.32 5.52
CA TRP A 173 8.85 -13.81 5.62
C TRP A 173 8.34 -13.88 7.06
N PRO A 174 9.05 -14.48 8.05
CA PRO A 174 8.63 -14.47 9.44
C PRO A 174 8.30 -13.06 9.95
N THR A 175 9.18 -12.09 9.72
CA THR A 175 8.96 -10.69 10.11
C THR A 175 7.73 -10.10 9.42
N PHE A 176 7.59 -10.33 8.11
CA PHE A 176 6.43 -9.86 7.36
C PHE A 176 5.13 -10.46 7.91
N ARG A 177 5.11 -11.77 8.15
CA ARG A 177 3.96 -12.48 8.70
C ARG A 177 3.60 -11.97 10.09
N ASP A 178 4.56 -11.95 11.00
CA ASP A 178 4.28 -11.69 12.40
C ASP A 178 3.95 -10.20 12.64
N SER A 179 4.50 -9.29 11.82
CA SER A 179 4.30 -7.84 12.03
C SER A 179 3.23 -7.19 11.14
N TYR A 180 2.88 -7.81 10.02
CA TYR A 180 2.04 -7.18 8.98
C TYR A 180 0.87 -8.05 8.48
N LEU A 181 0.93 -9.39 8.59
CA LEU A 181 -0.20 -10.24 8.20
C LEU A 181 -1.35 -10.13 9.20
N GLY A 182 -1.12 -10.25 10.50
CA GLY A 182 -2.22 -10.52 11.43
C GLY A 182 -3.00 -11.80 11.03
N GLU A 183 -4.22 -11.96 11.50
CA GLU A 183 -5.06 -13.11 11.13
C GLU A 183 -5.73 -12.94 9.75
N MET A 184 -5.82 -14.05 9.01
CA MET A 184 -6.53 -14.12 7.73
C MET A 184 -8.00 -13.73 7.93
N SER A 185 -8.51 -12.79 7.13
CA SER A 185 -9.92 -12.42 7.22
C SER A 185 -10.82 -13.56 6.69
N PRO A 186 -12.05 -13.73 7.22
CA PRO A 186 -12.99 -14.72 6.69
C PRO A 186 -13.27 -14.53 5.19
N ALA A 187 -13.32 -13.27 4.72
CA ALA A 187 -13.47 -12.95 3.31
C ALA A 187 -12.26 -13.40 2.48
N ALA A 188 -11.04 -13.27 3.01
CA ALA A 188 -9.85 -13.80 2.35
C ALA A 188 -9.90 -15.32 2.24
N ALA A 189 -10.29 -16.01 3.31
CA ALA A 189 -10.44 -17.46 3.30
C ALA A 189 -11.47 -17.93 2.25
N GLU A 190 -12.63 -17.27 2.16
CA GLU A 190 -13.64 -17.61 1.15
C GLU A 190 -13.15 -17.33 -0.28
N ARG A 191 -12.50 -16.18 -0.53
CA ARG A 191 -11.91 -15.88 -1.84
C ARG A 191 -10.86 -16.92 -2.24
N GLU A 192 -9.99 -17.35 -1.32
CA GLU A 192 -9.03 -18.41 -1.62
C GLU A 192 -9.72 -19.76 -1.88
N ARG A 193 -10.80 -20.06 -1.17
CA ARG A 193 -11.63 -21.24 -1.40
C ARG A 193 -12.29 -21.23 -2.78
N GLU A 194 -12.75 -20.08 -3.26
CA GLU A 194 -13.37 -19.93 -4.59
C GLU A 194 -12.40 -20.22 -5.75
N LYS A 195 -11.08 -20.05 -5.54
CA LYS A 195 -10.06 -20.42 -6.53
C LYS A 195 -9.92 -21.92 -6.73
N ILE A 196 -10.43 -22.73 -5.81
CA ILE A 196 -10.30 -24.19 -5.85
C ILE A 196 -11.44 -24.78 -6.69
N THR A 197 -11.14 -25.22 -7.92
CA THR A 197 -12.11 -25.63 -8.95
C THR A 197 -13.11 -26.69 -8.49
N TYR A 198 -12.68 -27.68 -7.72
CA TYR A 198 -13.55 -28.75 -7.20
C TYR A 198 -14.41 -28.30 -6.00
N VAL A 199 -14.08 -27.17 -5.38
CA VAL A 199 -14.83 -26.59 -4.26
C VAL A 199 -15.83 -25.54 -4.76
N SER A 200 -15.43 -24.72 -5.73
CA SER A 200 -16.26 -23.62 -6.25
C SER A 200 -17.30 -24.07 -7.26
N GLY A 201 -17.24 -25.31 -7.75
CA GLY A 201 -18.16 -25.83 -8.76
C GLY A 201 -18.09 -25.10 -10.11
N ARG A 202 -17.13 -24.17 -10.28
CA ARG A 202 -16.84 -23.54 -11.57
C ARG A 202 -16.25 -24.60 -12.50
N ARG A 203 -17.05 -25.10 -13.45
CA ARG A 203 -16.50 -25.69 -14.67
C ARG A 203 -15.73 -24.58 -15.37
N GLU A 204 -14.46 -24.83 -15.68
CA GLU A 204 -13.69 -24.00 -16.60
C GLU A 204 -14.54 -23.79 -17.85
N GLN A 205 -14.97 -22.54 -18.11
CA GLN A 205 -15.16 -22.14 -19.48
C GLN A 205 -13.74 -22.01 -20.00
N GLU A 206 -13.34 -22.89 -20.91
CA GLU A 206 -12.11 -22.71 -21.68
C GLU A 206 -12.10 -21.26 -22.16
N PRO A 207 -11.08 -20.46 -21.83
CA PRO A 207 -10.90 -19.22 -22.55
C PRO A 207 -10.74 -19.62 -24.03
N ASP A 208 -11.49 -18.98 -24.91
CA ASP A 208 -11.29 -19.04 -26.35
C ASP A 208 -9.89 -18.47 -26.66
N LEU A 209 -8.87 -19.30 -26.40
CA LEU A 209 -7.51 -19.09 -26.81
C LEU A 209 -7.48 -19.47 -28.29
N GLY A 210 -7.94 -18.51 -29.11
CA GLY A 210 -7.50 -18.44 -30.49
C GLY A 210 -5.97 -18.65 -30.54
N PRO A 211 -5.46 -19.34 -31.57
CA PRO A 211 -4.18 -20.00 -31.51
C PRO A 211 -3.06 -19.02 -31.15
N VAL A 212 -2.45 -19.28 -30.00
CA VAL A 212 -1.22 -18.65 -29.53
C VAL A 212 -0.13 -18.94 -30.55
N PHE A 213 0.25 -17.91 -31.30
CA PHE A 213 1.50 -17.77 -32.06
C PHE A 213 2.08 -19.07 -32.65
N HIS A 214 1.84 -19.31 -33.94
CA HIS A 214 2.58 -20.32 -34.70
C HIS A 214 3.95 -19.76 -35.09
N PRO A 215 5.08 -20.34 -34.64
CA PRO A 215 6.39 -19.98 -35.17
C PRO A 215 6.45 -20.40 -36.65
N THR A 216 6.61 -19.44 -37.55
CA THR A 216 6.96 -19.73 -38.93
C THR A 216 8.37 -20.31 -38.96
N VAL A 217 8.48 -21.64 -38.96
CA VAL A 217 9.72 -22.29 -39.36
C VAL A 217 9.76 -22.21 -40.88
N GLU A 218 10.50 -21.23 -41.41
CA GLU A 218 10.95 -21.27 -42.80
C GLU A 218 11.83 -22.51 -42.96
N THR A 219 11.22 -23.59 -43.42
CA THR A 219 11.94 -24.74 -43.95
C THR A 219 12.38 -24.37 -45.36
N SER A 220 13.61 -23.89 -45.49
CA SER A 220 14.30 -23.86 -46.77
C SER A 220 14.35 -25.30 -47.32
N SER A 221 13.57 -25.57 -48.37
CA SER A 221 13.64 -26.84 -49.08
C SER A 221 14.91 -26.87 -49.95
N PRO A 222 15.67 -27.98 -49.96
CA PRO A 222 16.86 -28.09 -50.81
C PRO A 222 16.45 -28.63 -52.18
N TYR A 223 16.38 -27.74 -53.17
CA TYR A 223 16.55 -28.08 -54.58
C TYR A 223 17.35 -26.97 -55.27
#